data_AF-A0A1T2CZN0-F1
#
_entry.id   AF-A0A1T2CZN0-F1
#
_cell.length_a   1.000
_cell.length_b   1.000
_cell.length_c   1.000
_cell.angle_alpha   90.00
_cell.angle_beta   90.00
_cell.angle_gamma   90.00
#
_symmetry.space_group_name_H-M   'P 1'
#
loop_
_entity.id
_entity.type
_entity.pdbx_description
1 polymer ?
#
loop_
_entity_poly.entity_id
_entity_poly.type
_entity_poly.pdbx_seq_one_letter_code
_entity_poly.pdbx_strand_id
1 'polypeptide(L)'
;MRDKLIWTIAATLTLFITLQLVHIYELDLRYIASSVDKGVLWRLFSGHLIHGNWWHLALNAAGLVACLLLFRDLENPLLLLVLSLILAFLISVQDSTIFTPISPGTWDSPGYCMASSSLEPYWNLACWAGRYC
;
A
#
# COMPACT_ATOMS: atom_id res chain seq x y z
N MET A 1 4.12 -26.92 -13.24
CA MET A 1 4.16 -25.47 -13.57
C MET A 1 2.97 -24.75 -12.94
N ARG A 2 1.73 -25.18 -13.22
CA ARG A 2 0.50 -24.66 -12.57
C ARG A 2 0.52 -24.69 -11.03
N ASP A 3 1.15 -25.69 -10.42
CA ASP A 3 1.18 -25.79 -8.95
C ASP A 3 2.00 -24.67 -8.30
N LYS A 4 3.13 -24.28 -8.91
CA LYS A 4 3.98 -23.19 -8.39
C LYS A 4 3.23 -21.85 -8.38
N LEU A 5 2.53 -21.55 -9.47
CA LEU A 5 1.68 -20.37 -9.59
C LEU A 5 0.59 -20.34 -8.50
N ILE A 6 -0.11 -21.46 -8.27
CA ILE A 6 -1.14 -21.55 -7.22
C ILE A 6 -0.54 -21.29 -5.84
N TRP A 7 0.62 -21.88 -5.54
CA TRP A 7 1.31 -21.65 -4.27
C TRP A 7 1.78 -20.20 -4.11
N THR A 8 2.29 -19.57 -5.17
CA THR A 8 2.69 -18.15 -5.14
C THR A 8 1.50 -17.24 -4.88
N ILE A 9 0.36 -17.48 -5.56
CA ILE A 9 -0.87 -16.72 -5.34
C ILE A 9 -1.36 -16.93 -3.91
N ALA A 10 -1.47 -18.18 -3.45
CA ALA A 10 -1.93 -18.51 -2.11
C ALA A 10 -1.05 -17.85 -1.04
N ALA A 11 0.28 -17.98 -1.15
CA ALA A 11 1.22 -17.37 -0.21
C ALA A 11 1.10 -15.84 -0.17
N THR A 12 0.93 -15.19 -1.32
CA THR A 12 0.80 -13.73 -1.38
C THR A 12 -0.51 -13.23 -0.79
N LEU A 13 -1.63 -13.92 -1.08
CA LEU A 13 -2.93 -13.61 -0.48
C LEU A 13 -2.91 -13.82 1.04
N THR A 14 -2.34 -14.93 1.50
CA THR A 14 -2.17 -15.20 2.93
C THR A 14 -1.36 -14.10 3.58
N LEU A 15 -0.24 -13.68 2.98
CA LEU A 15 0.59 -12.60 3.50
C LEU A 15 -0.21 -11.29 3.63
N PHE A 16 -0.93 -10.86 2.60
CA PHE A 16 -1.74 -9.63 2.66
C PHE A 16 -2.83 -9.69 3.71
N ILE A 17 -3.55 -10.81 3.82
CA ILE A 17 -4.59 -10.98 4.84
C ILE A 17 -3.97 -10.95 6.24
N THR A 18 -2.87 -11.66 6.48
CA THR A 18 -2.19 -11.67 7.78
C THR A 18 -1.70 -10.27 8.15
N LEU A 19 -1.06 -9.55 7.24
CA LEU A 19 -0.60 -8.18 7.51
C LEU A 19 -1.77 -7.23 7.76
N GLN A 20 -2.88 -7.38 7.04
CA GLN A 20 -4.09 -6.59 7.28
C GLN A 20 -4.68 -6.86 8.67
N LEU A 21 -4.69 -8.12 9.13
CA LEU A 21 -5.16 -8.47 10.46
C LEU A 21 -4.23 -7.96 11.56
N VAL A 22 -2.91 -8.12 11.39
CA VAL A 22 -1.91 -7.56 12.32
C VAL A 22 -2.09 -6.04 12.42
N HIS A 23 -2.37 -5.38 11.29
CA HIS A 23 -2.64 -3.94 11.28
C HIS A 23 -3.84 -3.54 12.13
N ILE A 24 -4.92 -4.32 12.06
CA ILE A 24 -6.18 -4.02 12.76
C ILE A 24 -6.05 -4.28 14.27
N TYR A 25 -5.37 -5.34 14.66
CA TYR A 25 -5.43 -5.85 16.05
C TYR A 25 -4.20 -5.59 16.90
N GLU A 26 -3.01 -5.50 16.30
CA GLU A 26 -1.75 -5.57 17.06
C GLU A 26 -0.89 -4.32 16.86
N LEU A 27 -0.58 -3.97 15.61
CA LEU A 27 0.44 -2.98 15.29
C LEU A 27 0.02 -2.10 14.12
N ASP A 28 0.02 -0.78 14.32
CA ASP A 28 -0.19 0.14 13.21
C ASP A 28 0.97 0.05 12.21
N LEU A 29 0.72 -0.55 11.05
CA LEU A 29 1.66 -0.76 9.95
C LEU A 29 1.64 0.37 8.91
N ARG A 30 0.80 1.40 9.11
CA ARG A 30 0.65 2.51 8.18
C ARG A 30 1.93 3.32 8.03
N TYR A 31 2.06 3.93 6.86
CA TYR A 31 2.98 5.02 6.67
C TYR A 31 2.57 6.19 7.57
N ILE A 32 3.51 6.67 8.38
CA ILE A 32 3.35 7.84 9.26
C ILE A 32 4.65 8.65 9.15
N ALA A 33 4.58 9.79 8.46
CA ALA A 33 5.76 10.60 8.16
C ALA A 33 6.54 10.99 9.42
N SER A 34 5.83 11.44 10.47
CA SER A 34 6.44 11.84 11.75
C SER A 34 7.18 10.71 12.47
N SER A 35 6.83 9.46 12.20
CA SER A 35 7.54 8.28 12.75
C SER A 35 8.74 7.89 11.90
N VAL A 36 8.65 8.05 10.57
CA VAL A 36 9.78 7.84 9.65
C VAL A 36 10.90 8.83 9.98
N ASP A 37 10.57 10.09 10.23
CA ASP A 37 11.53 11.13 10.65
C ASP A 37 12.23 10.79 11.98
N LYS A 38 11.60 9.97 12.82
CA LYS A 38 12.15 9.45 14.08
C LYS A 38 12.95 8.15 13.90
N GLY A 39 13.21 7.73 12.66
CA GLY A 39 14.00 6.54 12.33
C GLY A 39 13.19 5.25 12.17
N VAL A 40 11.86 5.31 12.17
CA VAL A 40 10.98 4.13 12.00
C VAL A 40 10.80 3.80 10.51
N LEU A 41 11.91 3.45 9.85
CA LEU A 41 11.97 3.29 8.38
C LEU A 41 11.17 2.11 7.84
N TRP A 42 10.85 1.10 8.65
CA TRP A 42 10.04 -0.03 8.20
C TRP A 42 8.63 0.38 7.75
N ARG A 43 8.13 1.53 8.21
CA ARG A 43 6.85 2.12 7.79
C ARG A 43 6.83 2.56 6.32
N LEU A 44 8.01 2.78 5.73
CA LEU A 44 8.14 3.04 4.28
C LEU A 44 7.63 1.85 3.47
N PHE A 45 7.90 0.63 3.93
CA PHE A 45 7.54 -0.58 3.19
C PHE A 45 6.23 -1.18 3.67
N SER A 46 6.00 -1.24 4.99
CA SER A 46 4.80 -1.87 5.55
C SER A 46 3.51 -1.14 5.18
N GLY A 47 3.57 0.19 5.02
CA GLY A 47 2.41 1.00 4.64
C GLY A 47 1.82 0.62 3.29
N HIS A 48 2.64 0.09 2.38
CA HIS A 48 2.23 -0.33 1.04
C HIS A 48 1.59 -1.73 1.01
N LEU A 49 1.73 -2.50 2.09
CA LEU A 49 1.22 -3.87 2.18
C LEU A 49 -0.18 -3.94 2.82
N ILE A 50 -0.63 -2.85 3.43
CA ILE A 50 -1.93 -2.74 4.09
C ILE A 50 -2.86 -1.83 3.28
N HIS A 51 -4.15 -2.07 3.41
CA HIS A 51 -5.17 -1.38 2.63
C HIS A 51 -6.20 -0.75 3.56
N GLY A 52 -6.70 0.43 3.19
CA GLY A 52 -7.70 1.14 4.00
C GLY A 52 -9.05 0.44 4.10
N ASN A 53 -9.37 -0.44 3.15
CA ASN A 53 -10.58 -1.25 3.17
C ASN A 53 -10.38 -2.59 2.44
N TRP A 54 -11.26 -3.54 2.75
CA TRP A 54 -11.24 -4.88 2.18
C TRP A 54 -11.50 -4.91 0.65
N TRP A 55 -12.25 -3.95 0.11
CA TRP A 55 -12.48 -3.84 -1.34
C TRP A 55 -11.23 -3.42 -2.10
N HIS A 56 -10.44 -2.50 -1.54
CA HIS A 56 -9.17 -2.07 -2.09
C HIS A 56 -8.17 -3.22 -2.08
N LEU A 57 -8.13 -4.00 -0.99
CA LEU A 57 -7.34 -5.23 -0.93
C LEU A 57 -7.79 -6.24 -2.00
N ALA A 58 -9.10 -6.46 -2.15
CA ALA A 58 -9.63 -7.40 -3.14
C ALA A 58 -9.31 -6.99 -4.59
N LEU A 59 -9.41 -5.70 -4.92
CA LEU A 59 -9.08 -5.18 -6.25
C LEU A 59 -7.59 -5.28 -6.56
N ASN A 60 -6.72 -4.93 -5.61
CA ASN A 60 -5.26 -5.07 -5.78
C ASN A 60 -4.85 -6.54 -5.89
N ALA A 61 -5.45 -7.42 -5.08
CA ALA A 61 -5.26 -8.85 -5.18
C ALA A 61 -5.69 -9.41 -6.55
N ALA A 62 -6.84 -8.97 -7.07
CA ALA A 62 -7.31 -9.37 -8.39
C ALA A 62 -6.37 -8.87 -9.51
N GLY A 63 -5.90 -7.63 -9.42
CA GLY A 63 -4.91 -7.07 -10.35
C GLY A 63 -3.59 -7.86 -10.33
N LEU A 64 -3.09 -8.19 -9.15
CA LEU A 64 -1.88 -8.99 -8.99
C LEU A 64 -2.04 -10.41 -9.58
N VAL A 65 -3.18 -11.07 -9.31
CA VAL A 65 -3.49 -12.38 -9.91
C VAL A 65 -3.54 -12.27 -11.44
N ALA A 66 -4.15 -11.23 -11.98
CA ALA A 66 -4.16 -10.99 -13.43
C ALA A 66 -2.74 -10.82 -13.99
N CYS A 67 -1.88 -10.06 -13.31
CA CYS A 67 -0.46 -9.92 -13.69
C CYS A 67 0.28 -11.26 -13.67
N LEU A 68 0.09 -12.08 -12.63
CA LEU A 68 0.72 -13.40 -12.52
C LEU A 68 0.23 -14.38 -13.60
N LEU A 69 -1.02 -14.24 -14.04
CA LEU A 69 -1.58 -15.05 -15.14
C LEU A 69 -1.08 -14.60 -16.52
N LEU A 70 -0.84 -13.31 -16.71
CA LEU A 70 -0.39 -12.74 -17.99
C LEU A 70 1.13 -12.86 -18.17
N PHE A 71 1.91 -12.72 -17.10
CA PHE A 71 3.36 -12.67 -17.14
C PHE A 71 3.96 -13.83 -16.36
N ARG A 72 4.39 -14.86 -17.08
CA ARG A 72 4.99 -16.07 -16.48
C ARG A 72 6.28 -15.80 -15.69
N ASP A 73 7.05 -14.78 -16.04
CA ASP A 73 8.29 -14.46 -15.34
C ASP A 73 8.03 -14.01 -13.89
N LEU A 74 6.85 -13.45 -13.62
CA LEU A 74 6.41 -13.06 -12.28
C LEU A 74 6.05 -14.26 -11.38
N GLU A 75 6.03 -15.49 -11.90
CA GLU A 75 5.93 -16.71 -11.07
C GLU A 75 7.13 -16.87 -10.12
N ASN A 76 8.28 -16.22 -10.43
CA ASN A 76 9.45 -16.23 -9.56
C ASN A 76 9.21 -15.34 -8.32
N PRO A 77 9.13 -15.92 -7.11
CA PRO A 77 8.79 -15.16 -5.91
C PRO A 77 9.86 -14.13 -5.54
N LEU A 78 11.13 -14.37 -5.90
CA LEU A 78 12.20 -13.41 -5.65
C LEU A 78 12.06 -12.19 -6.57
N LEU A 79 11.75 -12.40 -7.85
CA LEU A 79 11.51 -11.30 -8.78
C LEU A 79 10.30 -10.48 -8.34
N LEU A 80 9.20 -11.15 -7.97
CA LEU A 80 8.00 -10.49 -7.47
C LEU A 80 8.30 -9.65 -6.22
N LEU A 81 9.06 -10.20 -5.27
CA LEU A 81 9.46 -9.50 -4.05
C LEU A 81 10.34 -8.28 -4.36
N VAL A 82 11.36 -8.44 -5.19
CA VAL A 82 12.28 -7.34 -5.56
C VAL A 82 11.53 -6.23 -6.28
N LEU A 83 10.66 -6.57 -7.24
CA LEU A 83 9.83 -5.58 -7.92
C LEU A 83 8.90 -4.88 -6.93
N SER A 84 8.27 -5.61 -6.01
CA SER A 84 7.38 -5.03 -5.00
C SER A 84 8.13 -4.06 -4.07
N LEU A 85 9.35 -4.39 -3.65
CA LEU A 85 10.19 -3.52 -2.82
C LEU A 85 10.66 -2.27 -3.57
N ILE A 86 11.03 -2.42 -4.85
CA ILE A 86 11.39 -1.29 -5.71
C ILE A 86 10.19 -0.36 -5.89
N LEU A 87 9.01 -0.89 -6.21
CA LEU A 87 7.79 -0.09 -6.33
C LEU A 87 7.45 0.63 -5.03
N ALA A 88 7.48 -0.07 -3.88
CA ALA A 88 7.20 0.54 -2.58
C ALA A 88 8.18 1.67 -2.26
N PHE A 89 9.47 1.49 -2.57
CA PHE A 89 10.47 2.54 -2.41
C PHE A 89 10.21 3.74 -3.34
N LEU A 90 9.94 3.50 -4.62
CA LEU A 90 9.67 4.56 -5.59
C LEU A 90 8.41 5.37 -5.23
N ILE A 91 7.35 4.70 -4.79
CA ILE A 91 6.11 5.35 -4.32
C ILE A 91 6.41 6.16 -3.05
N SER A 92 7.17 5.61 -2.10
CA SER A 92 7.59 6.35 -0.90
C SER A 92 8.40 7.61 -1.22
N VAL A 93 9.32 7.52 -2.19
CA VAL A 93 10.11 8.66 -2.65
C VAL A 93 9.20 9.70 -3.29
N GLN A 94 8.30 9.28 -4.18
CA GLN A 94 7.32 10.17 -4.79
C GLN A 94 6.49 10.90 -3.73
N ASP A 95 5.92 10.17 -2.76
CA ASP A 95 5.16 10.77 -1.65
C ASP A 95 6.02 11.78 -0.89
N SER A 96 7.26 11.44 -0.53
CA SER A 96 8.16 12.37 0.18
C SER A 96 8.48 13.66 -0.60
N THR A 97 8.44 13.61 -1.94
CA THR A 97 8.73 14.78 -2.80
C THR A 97 7.52 15.64 -3.12
N ILE A 98 6.32 15.03 -3.24
CA ILE A 98 5.06 15.74 -3.50
C ILE A 98 4.65 16.52 -2.24
N PHE A 99 4.95 15.97 -1.08
CA PHE A 99 4.63 16.54 0.22
C PHE A 99 5.67 17.57 0.72
N THR A 100 6.03 18.50 -0.15
CA THR A 100 6.64 19.78 0.27
C THR A 100 5.56 20.68 0.89
N PRO A 101 5.91 21.58 1.83
CA PRO A 101 5.00 21.98 2.91
C PRO A 101 3.96 23.00 2.44
N ILE A 102 2.74 22.56 2.15
CA ILE A 102 1.59 23.48 1.99
C ILE A 102 0.80 23.62 3.30
N SER A 103 0.94 22.72 4.28
CA SER A 103 0.24 22.88 5.58
C SER A 103 0.91 22.13 6.73
N PRO A 104 1.35 22.80 7.80
CA PRO A 104 1.81 22.13 9.01
C PRO A 104 0.58 21.63 9.77
N GLY A 105 0.24 20.34 9.66
CA GLY A 105 -0.79 19.71 10.50
C GLY A 105 -1.55 18.51 9.92
N THR A 106 -1.45 18.23 8.61
CA THR A 106 -2.23 17.15 7.95
C THR A 106 -1.44 15.85 7.74
N TRP A 107 -0.15 15.84 8.10
CA TRP A 107 0.80 14.75 7.85
C TRP A 107 0.44 13.40 8.48
N ASP A 108 -0.21 13.44 9.64
CA ASP A 108 -0.56 12.25 10.40
C ASP A 108 -2.06 11.89 10.27
N SER A 109 -2.81 12.61 9.44
CA SER A 109 -4.23 12.32 9.23
C SER A 109 -4.40 11.00 8.44
N PRO A 110 -5.16 10.01 8.97
CA PRO A 110 -5.33 8.69 8.36
C PRO A 110 -5.76 8.70 6.88
N GLY A 111 -6.47 9.76 6.46
CA GLY A 111 -6.96 9.92 5.09
C GLY A 111 -5.91 10.39 4.09
N TYR A 112 -4.89 11.15 4.49
CA TYR A 112 -3.91 11.73 3.56
C TYR A 112 -2.86 10.71 3.10
N CYS A 113 -2.40 9.82 3.98
CA CYS A 113 -1.40 8.79 3.64
C CYS A 113 -1.95 7.65 2.75
N MET A 114 -3.28 7.46 2.71
CA MET A 114 -3.93 6.48 1.81
C MET A 114 -4.42 7.10 0.50
N ALA A 115 -4.54 8.43 0.43
CA ALA A 115 -5.12 9.11 -0.71
C ALA A 115 -4.13 9.38 -1.85
N SER A 116 -2.83 9.48 -1.56
CA SER A 116 -1.82 9.96 -2.51
C SER A 116 -1.53 9.02 -3.68
N SER A 117 -1.77 7.71 -3.55
CA SER A 117 -1.52 6.77 -4.66
C SER A 117 -2.75 6.47 -5.53
N SER A 118 -3.99 6.77 -5.08
CA SER A 118 -5.18 6.22 -5.73
C SER A 118 -6.47 7.06 -5.68
N LEU A 119 -6.57 8.13 -4.88
CA LEU A 119 -7.86 8.78 -4.57
C LEU A 119 -7.87 10.32 -4.67
N GLU A 120 -6.86 10.96 -5.26
CA GLU A 120 -6.89 12.41 -5.53
C GLU A 120 -8.21 12.92 -6.17
N PRO A 121 -8.87 12.20 -7.11
CA PRO A 121 -10.15 12.65 -7.65
C PRO A 121 -11.30 12.61 -6.62
N TYR A 122 -11.30 11.62 -5.72
CA TYR A 122 -12.39 11.39 -4.76
C TYR A 122 -12.28 12.29 -3.53
N TRP A 123 -11.06 12.58 -3.09
CA TRP A 123 -10.82 13.49 -1.96
C TRP A 123 -11.29 14.92 -2.27
N ASN A 124 -11.00 15.41 -3.48
CA ASN A 124 -11.47 16.72 -3.95
C ASN A 124 -13.01 16.81 -4.00
N LEU A 125 -13.70 15.73 -4.37
CA LEU A 125 -15.17 15.66 -4.37
C LEU A 125 -15.76 15.63 -2.95
N ALA A 126 -15.12 14.95 -2.00
CA ALA A 126 -15.59 14.87 -0.62
C ALA A 126 -15.40 16.18 0.16
N CYS A 127 -14.30 16.90 -0.07
CA CYS A 127 -14.09 18.25 0.47
C CYS A 127 -15.02 19.28 -0.16
N TRP A 128 -15.29 19.21 -1.48
CA TRP A 128 -16.28 20.07 -2.14
C TRP A 128 -17.71 19.82 -1.62
N ALA A 129 -18.04 18.58 -1.26
CA ALA A 129 -19.34 18.19 -0.72
C ALA A 129 -19.51 18.41 0.80
N GLY A 130 -18.52 19.01 1.49
CA GLY A 130 -18.63 19.45 2.88
C GLY A 130 -18.88 18.35 3.92
N ARG A 131 -18.55 17.08 3.63
CA ARG A 131 -18.92 15.97 4.53
C ARG A 131 -17.88 15.61 5.59
N TYR A 132 -16.66 16.14 5.51
CA TYR A 132 -15.58 15.83 6.46
C TYR A 132 -14.61 17.01 6.59
N CYS A 133 -15.06 18.09 7.23
CA CYS A 133 -14.18 19.03 7.93
C CYS A 133 -14.05 18.59 9.39
#